data_AF-A0A7Y7EDG0-F1
#
_entry.id   AF-A0A7Y7EDG0-F1
#
_cell.length_a   1.000
_cell.length_b   1.000
_cell.length_c   1.000
_cell.angle_alpha   90.00
_cell.angle_beta   90.00
_cell.angle_gamma   90.00
#
_symmetry.space_group_name_H-M   'P 1'
#
loop_
_entity.id
_entity.type
_entity.pdbx_description
1 polymer ?
#
loop_
_entity_poly.entity_id
_entity_poly.type
_entity_poly.pdbx_seq_one_letter_code
_entity_poly.pdbx_strand_id
1 'polypeptide(L)'
;MKSFTRLLVLALILSSCNPVKDKKVDQTTISFKTDESSKLFFKNVRRSYYDVEVMDEAKLEIYRLEKRVKESDKPILNISIVNNWRYDEAYILLEPNSAAGPLTELQILWENENGSSGEILLEGGNKKNQLDFAAKVYEQIQIGSQFYLRQNNQKIQLLDDSKSREAFRVTMFDYFRLTLAY
;
A
#
# COMPACT_ATOMS: atom_id res chain seq x y z
N MET A 1 -25.97 -18.41 -36.59
CA MET A 1 -26.37 -17.66 -35.37
C MET A 1 -25.89 -18.25 -34.04
N LYS A 2 -25.88 -19.58 -33.81
CA LYS A 2 -25.46 -20.18 -32.51
C LYS A 2 -23.98 -19.93 -32.10
N SER A 3 -23.08 -19.74 -33.07
CA SER A 3 -21.65 -19.45 -32.79
C SER A 3 -21.44 -18.03 -32.22
N PHE A 4 -22.23 -17.06 -32.68
CA PHE A 4 -22.13 -15.66 -32.25
C PHE A 4 -22.57 -15.48 -30.80
N THR A 5 -23.60 -16.23 -30.37
CA THR A 5 -24.09 -16.23 -28.98
C THR A 5 -23.05 -16.79 -28.02
N ARG A 6 -22.27 -17.81 -28.42
CA ARG A 6 -21.19 -18.37 -27.59
C ARG A 6 -20.03 -17.40 -27.41
N LEU A 7 -19.68 -16.65 -28.47
CA LEU A 7 -18.64 -15.62 -28.41
C LEU A 7 -19.05 -14.45 -27.50
N LEU A 8 -20.33 -14.04 -27.57
CA LEU A 8 -20.88 -12.98 -26.73
C LEU A 8 -20.88 -13.35 -25.25
N VAL A 9 -21.27 -14.59 -24.91
CA VAL A 9 -21.24 -15.10 -23.52
C VAL A 9 -19.81 -15.19 -23.00
N LEU A 10 -18.85 -15.61 -23.82
CA LEU A 10 -17.44 -15.67 -23.44
C LEU A 10 -16.85 -14.26 -23.20
N ALA A 11 -17.21 -13.27 -24.02
CA ALA A 11 -16.79 -11.87 -23.83
C ALA A 11 -17.38 -11.23 -22.55
N LEU A 12 -18.63 -11.56 -22.21
CA LEU A 12 -19.29 -11.11 -20.97
C LEU A 12 -18.62 -11.68 -19.71
N ILE A 13 -18.18 -12.94 -19.75
CA ILE A 13 -17.47 -13.56 -18.62
C ILE A 13 -16.09 -12.93 -18.43
N LEU A 14 -15.37 -12.63 -19.51
CA LEU A 14 -14.04 -11.99 -19.44
C LEU A 14 -14.08 -10.52 -18.97
N SER A 15 -15.23 -9.84 -19.11
CA SER A 15 -15.36 -8.42 -18.70
C SER A 15 -15.64 -8.24 -17.21
N SER A 16 -15.93 -9.33 -16.49
CA SER A 16 -16.33 -9.29 -15.07
C SER A 16 -15.14 -9.36 -14.09
N CYS A 17 -13.90 -9.40 -14.59
CA CYS A 17 -12.67 -9.41 -13.79
C CYS A 17 -11.93 -8.08 -13.88
N ASN A 18 -12.59 -6.99 -13.51
CA ASN A 18 -11.88 -5.76 -13.17
C ASN A 18 -12.25 -5.36 -11.74
N PRO A 19 -11.45 -5.74 -10.72
CA PRO A 19 -11.69 -5.22 -9.37
C PRO A 19 -11.62 -3.69 -9.46
N VAL A 20 -12.63 -3.00 -8.91
CA VAL A 20 -12.72 -1.54 -8.92
C VAL A 20 -11.41 -0.96 -8.36
N LYS A 21 -10.55 -0.44 -9.24
CA LYS A 21 -9.27 0.18 -8.86
C LYS A 21 -9.42 1.65 -8.48
N ASP A 22 -10.51 2.29 -8.91
CA ASP A 22 -10.65 3.74 -8.89
C ASP A 22 -11.44 4.28 -7.68
N LYS A 23 -11.68 3.47 -6.63
CA LYS A 23 -12.38 3.99 -5.44
C LYS A 23 -11.43 4.90 -4.66
N LYS A 24 -11.72 6.20 -4.69
CA LYS A 24 -11.07 7.20 -3.83
C LYS A 24 -11.50 6.97 -2.39
N VAL A 25 -10.52 6.73 -1.53
CA VAL A 25 -10.70 6.64 -0.07
C VAL A 25 -10.77 8.08 0.46
N ASP A 26 -11.75 8.36 1.32
CA ASP A 26 -11.81 9.65 2.02
C ASP A 26 -10.73 9.67 3.11
N GLN A 27 -9.62 10.35 2.81
CA GLN A 27 -8.46 10.45 3.67
C GLN A 27 -8.65 11.43 4.85
N THR A 28 -9.80 12.12 4.95
CA THR A 28 -10.03 13.15 5.98
C THR A 28 -10.25 12.55 7.38
N THR A 29 -10.54 11.25 7.49
CA THR A 29 -10.72 10.54 8.77
C THR A 29 -9.81 9.31 8.83
N ILE A 30 -8.51 9.52 9.00
CA ILE A 30 -7.55 8.43 9.19
C ILE A 30 -7.88 7.70 10.50
N SER A 31 -8.31 6.43 10.40
CA SER A 31 -8.61 5.56 11.54
C SER A 31 -7.60 4.42 11.64
N PHE A 32 -7.31 4.02 12.89
CA PHE A 32 -6.58 2.79 13.18
C PHE A 32 -7.53 1.66 13.58
N LYS A 33 -8.81 1.97 13.87
CA LYS A 33 -9.75 1.00 14.42
C LYS A 33 -10.14 -0.03 13.38
N THR A 34 -10.12 -1.28 13.83
CA THR A 34 -10.65 -2.44 13.13
C THR A 34 -11.92 -2.89 13.83
N ASP A 35 -12.79 -3.57 13.11
CA ASP A 35 -13.99 -4.20 13.65
C ASP A 35 -13.98 -5.70 13.35
N GLU A 36 -14.86 -6.47 13.98
CA GLU A 36 -14.89 -7.93 13.81
C GLU A 36 -15.12 -8.36 12.35
N SER A 37 -15.95 -7.62 11.60
CA SER A 37 -16.25 -7.95 10.21
C SER A 37 -15.07 -7.69 9.28
N SER A 38 -14.38 -6.56 9.43
CA SER A 38 -13.18 -6.22 8.65
C SER A 38 -12.01 -7.14 8.98
N LYS A 39 -11.81 -7.48 10.27
CA LYS A 39 -10.83 -8.49 10.70
C LYS A 39 -11.12 -9.87 10.10
N LEU A 40 -12.37 -10.32 10.17
CA LEU A 40 -12.78 -11.62 9.62
C LEU A 40 -12.60 -11.66 8.09
N PHE A 41 -12.98 -10.59 7.39
CA PHE A 41 -12.75 -10.46 5.95
C PHE A 41 -11.26 -10.54 5.62
N PHE A 42 -10.42 -9.76 6.30
CA PHE A 42 -8.97 -9.77 6.05
C PHE A 42 -8.37 -11.15 6.29
N LYS A 43 -8.71 -11.80 7.41
CA LYS A 43 -8.22 -13.15 7.74
C LYS A 43 -8.62 -14.21 6.71
N ASN A 44 -9.84 -14.16 6.20
CA ASN A 44 -10.36 -15.17 5.28
C ASN A 44 -10.00 -14.92 3.81
N VAL A 45 -9.86 -13.65 3.41
CA VAL A 45 -9.76 -13.26 2.00
C VAL A 45 -8.40 -12.68 1.64
N ARG A 46 -7.74 -11.96 2.56
CA ARG A 46 -6.52 -11.20 2.25
C ARG A 46 -5.26 -11.83 2.83
N ARG A 47 -5.33 -12.38 4.04
CA ARG A 47 -4.18 -12.91 4.80
C ARG A 47 -3.33 -13.92 4.02
N SER A 48 -3.93 -14.75 3.17
CA SER A 48 -3.20 -15.74 2.37
C SER A 48 -2.24 -15.14 1.33
N TYR A 49 -2.33 -13.84 1.02
CA TYR A 49 -1.41 -13.15 0.12
C TYR A 49 -0.20 -12.52 0.84
N TYR A 50 -0.07 -12.72 2.14
CA TYR A 50 0.94 -12.07 2.99
C TYR A 50 1.83 -13.10 3.67
N ASP A 51 3.12 -12.79 3.73
CA ASP A 51 4.02 -13.36 4.72
C ASP A 51 3.56 -12.85 6.10
N VAL A 52 3.31 -13.77 7.05
CA VAL A 52 2.82 -13.43 8.40
C VAL A 52 3.92 -13.67 9.43
N GLU A 53 4.30 -12.62 10.14
CA GLU A 53 5.13 -12.73 11.34
C GLU A 53 4.24 -12.53 12.57
N VAL A 54 4.29 -13.47 13.52
CA VAL A 54 3.47 -13.43 14.74
C VAL A 54 4.37 -13.12 15.93
N MET A 55 4.04 -12.06 16.66
CA MET A 55 4.71 -11.67 17.90
C MET A 55 3.76 -11.88 19.08
N ASP A 56 3.67 -13.13 19.57
CA ASP A 56 2.67 -13.54 20.56
C ASP A 56 2.75 -12.77 21.88
N GLU A 57 3.96 -12.39 22.31
CA GLU A 57 4.19 -11.62 23.53
C GLU A 57 3.66 -10.18 23.38
N ALA A 58 3.94 -9.56 22.24
CA ALA A 58 3.51 -8.21 21.89
C ALA A 58 2.04 -8.15 21.46
N LYS A 59 1.42 -9.31 21.21
CA LYS A 59 0.04 -9.42 20.71
C LYS A 59 -0.11 -8.73 19.35
N LEU A 60 0.89 -8.91 18.48
CA LEU A 60 0.95 -8.34 17.13
C LEU A 60 1.07 -9.42 16.05
N GLU A 61 0.48 -9.16 14.90
CA GLU A 61 0.76 -9.85 13.64
C GLU A 61 1.24 -8.83 12.61
N ILE A 62 2.35 -9.09 11.94
CA ILE A 62 2.88 -8.25 10.87
C ILE A 62 2.65 -8.95 9.54
N TYR A 63 1.92 -8.28 8.65
CA TYR A 63 1.56 -8.76 7.34
C TYR A 63 2.39 -8.04 6.28
N ARG A 64 3.29 -8.77 5.61
CA ARG A 64 4.08 -8.25 4.49
C ARG A 64 3.63 -8.92 3.19
N LEU A 65 3.19 -8.13 2.21
CA LEU A 65 2.66 -8.70 0.97
C LEU A 65 3.70 -9.61 0.31
N GLU A 66 3.35 -10.86 0.00
CA GLU A 66 4.30 -11.87 -0.49
C GLU A 66 4.93 -11.44 -1.83
N LYS A 67 4.13 -10.77 -2.67
CA LYS A 67 4.51 -10.29 -3.99
C LYS A 67 5.38 -9.03 -3.98
N ARG A 68 5.76 -8.48 -2.82
CA ARG A 68 6.67 -7.31 -2.76
C ARG A 68 8.07 -7.64 -3.31
N VAL A 69 8.86 -6.60 -3.56
CA VAL A 69 10.30 -6.78 -3.82
C VAL A 69 10.99 -6.97 -2.47
N LYS A 70 11.63 -8.12 -2.27
CA LYS A 70 12.26 -8.50 -0.99
C LYS A 70 13.70 -7.98 -0.89
N GLU A 71 14.47 -8.12 -1.97
CA GLU A 71 15.88 -7.73 -2.04
C GLU A 71 16.14 -6.90 -3.30
N SER A 72 16.94 -5.86 -3.18
CA SER A 72 17.44 -5.02 -4.29
C SER A 72 18.56 -4.10 -3.79
N ASP A 73 19.52 -3.83 -4.67
CA ASP A 73 20.55 -2.80 -4.45
C ASP A 73 20.00 -1.38 -4.70
N LYS A 74 18.83 -1.27 -5.33
CA LYS A 74 18.12 0.01 -5.54
C LYS A 74 17.21 0.32 -4.34
N PRO A 75 16.89 1.60 -4.09
CA PRO A 75 15.92 1.97 -3.06
C PRO A 75 14.56 1.27 -3.25
N ILE A 76 14.08 0.63 -2.18
CA ILE A 76 12.74 0.07 -2.07
C ILE A 76 12.03 0.76 -0.92
N LEU A 77 10.75 1.07 -1.11
CA LEU A 77 9.84 1.44 -0.03
C LEU A 77 8.76 0.36 0.08
N ASN A 78 9.00 -0.62 0.95
CA ASN A 78 7.95 -1.57 1.33
C ASN A 78 7.14 -1.00 2.49
N ILE A 79 5.93 -1.53 2.62
CA ILE A 79 5.06 -1.28 3.76
C ILE A 79 4.44 -2.59 4.24
N SER A 80 4.10 -2.63 5.52
CA SER A 80 3.40 -3.75 6.13
C SER A 80 2.23 -3.28 6.98
N ILE A 81 1.26 -4.19 7.14
CA ILE A 81 0.11 -4.00 8.01
C ILE A 81 0.44 -4.66 9.34
N VAL A 82 0.48 -3.88 10.41
CA VAL A 82 0.66 -4.39 11.78
C VAL A 82 -0.70 -4.45 12.43
N ASN A 83 -1.21 -5.66 12.65
CA ASN A 83 -2.45 -5.89 13.40
C ASN A 83 -2.14 -6.04 14.89
N ASN A 84 -2.72 -5.17 15.71
CA ASN A 84 -2.69 -5.22 17.15
C ASN A 84 -4.03 -5.72 17.68
N TRP A 85 -4.16 -7.03 17.82
CA TRP A 85 -5.41 -7.66 18.25
C TRP A 85 -5.78 -7.34 19.71
N ARG A 86 -4.88 -6.72 20.49
CA ARG A 86 -5.16 -6.32 21.88
C ARG A 86 -5.98 -5.03 21.93
N TYR A 87 -5.78 -4.13 20.97
CA TYR A 87 -6.41 -2.80 20.95
C TYR A 87 -7.44 -2.63 19.82
N ASP A 88 -7.72 -3.71 19.08
CA ASP A 88 -8.53 -3.70 17.86
C ASP A 88 -8.06 -2.63 16.87
N GLU A 89 -6.75 -2.55 16.70
CA GLU A 89 -6.10 -1.55 15.87
C GLU A 89 -5.19 -2.18 14.82
N ALA A 90 -5.11 -1.55 13.66
CA ALA A 90 -4.10 -1.85 12.66
C ALA A 90 -3.29 -0.59 12.34
N TYR A 91 -2.02 -0.77 11.98
CA TYR A 91 -1.10 0.31 11.64
C TYR A 91 -0.38 0.01 10.33
N ILE A 92 0.09 1.07 9.66
CA ILE A 92 1.08 0.96 8.60
C ILE A 92 2.48 1.09 9.21
N LEU A 93 3.36 0.18 8.84
CA LEU A 93 4.78 0.24 9.13
C LEU A 93 5.55 0.41 7.80
N LEU A 94 6.35 1.46 7.72
CA LEU A 94 7.27 1.72 6.61
C LEU A 94 8.53 0.87 6.80
N GLU A 95 8.90 0.13 5.76
CA GLU A 95 10.05 -0.78 5.75
C GLU A 95 10.94 -0.49 4.53
N PRO A 96 11.59 0.69 4.45
CA PRO A 96 12.57 0.98 3.42
C PRO A 96 13.79 0.03 3.55
N ASN A 97 14.42 -0.31 2.43
CA ASN A 97 15.70 -1.02 2.46
C ASN A 97 16.86 -0.04 2.76
N SER A 98 18.07 -0.59 2.97
CA SER A 98 19.26 0.20 3.28
C SER A 98 19.60 1.23 2.19
N ALA A 99 19.35 0.92 0.91
CA ALA A 99 19.58 1.84 -0.20
C ALA A 99 18.66 3.08 -0.14
N ALA A 100 17.47 2.96 0.43
CA ALA A 100 16.57 4.09 0.66
C ALA A 100 16.97 4.99 1.85
N GLY A 101 18.02 4.60 2.60
CA GLY A 101 18.51 5.36 3.74
C GLY A 101 17.66 5.18 5.00
N PRO A 102 18.02 5.86 6.10
CA PRO A 102 17.29 5.74 7.36
C PRO A 102 15.90 6.35 7.25
N LEU A 103 14.93 5.74 7.95
CA LEU A 103 13.53 6.17 7.92
C LEU A 103 13.35 7.65 8.32
N THR A 104 14.19 8.17 9.23
CA THR A 104 14.17 9.56 9.71
C THR A 104 14.50 10.60 8.64
N GLU A 105 15.14 10.18 7.54
CA GLU A 105 15.55 11.05 6.43
C GLU A 105 14.71 10.83 5.18
N LEU A 106 13.63 10.04 5.28
CA LEU A 106 12.82 9.66 4.13
C LEU A 106 12.05 10.87 3.58
N GLN A 107 12.48 11.35 2.42
CA GLN A 107 11.85 12.43 1.66
C GLN A 107 11.60 11.99 0.22
N ILE A 108 10.32 11.94 -0.16
CA ILE A 108 9.89 11.56 -1.50
C ILE A 108 9.45 12.78 -2.27
N LEU A 109 9.96 12.94 -3.48
CA LEU A 109 9.47 13.88 -4.47
C LEU A 109 8.53 13.15 -5.41
N TRP A 110 7.45 13.80 -5.82
CA TRP A 110 6.55 13.26 -6.83
C TRP A 110 6.34 14.28 -7.95
N GLU A 111 6.11 13.76 -9.15
CA GLU A 111 5.84 14.55 -10.36
C GLU A 111 4.74 13.85 -11.16
N ASN A 112 3.71 14.59 -11.59
CA ASN A 112 2.62 14.06 -12.40
C ASN A 112 2.67 14.57 -13.85
N GLU A 113 1.91 13.92 -14.73
CA GLU A 113 1.89 14.27 -16.16
C GLU A 113 1.35 15.69 -16.44
N ASN A 114 0.56 16.24 -15.50
CA ASN A 114 0.03 17.59 -15.58
C ASN A 114 1.06 18.68 -15.19
N GLY A 115 2.31 18.30 -14.93
CA GLY A 115 3.39 19.20 -14.53
C GLY A 115 3.32 19.66 -13.07
N SER A 116 2.41 19.12 -12.26
CA SER A 116 2.42 19.35 -10.81
C SER A 116 3.48 18.48 -10.17
N SER A 117 4.11 19.01 -9.13
CA SER A 117 5.08 18.29 -8.32
C SER A 117 4.96 18.69 -6.87
N GLY A 118 5.53 17.88 -5.99
CA GLY A 118 5.54 18.16 -4.57
C GLY A 118 6.46 17.21 -3.82
N GLU A 119 6.42 17.35 -2.51
CA GLU A 119 7.27 16.60 -1.60
C GLU A 119 6.42 15.97 -0.50
N ILE A 120 6.78 14.75 -0.10
CA ILE A 120 6.21 14.01 1.01
C ILE A 120 7.35 13.73 1.97
N LEU A 121 7.31 14.39 3.12
CA LEU A 121 8.28 14.23 4.20
C LEU A 121 7.69 13.37 5.30
N LEU A 122 8.48 12.43 5.83
CA LEU A 122 8.09 11.72 7.04
C LEU A 122 8.40 12.57 8.28
N GLU A 123 7.36 13.11 8.91
CA GLU A 123 7.49 13.96 10.11
C GLU A 123 7.72 13.14 11.39
N GLY A 124 8.66 12.21 11.38
CA GLY A 124 8.98 11.31 12.51
C GLY A 124 8.30 9.94 12.44
N GLY A 125 8.74 9.02 13.31
CA GLY A 125 8.47 7.58 13.17
C GLY A 125 7.22 7.03 13.86
N ASN A 126 6.31 7.87 14.39
CA ASN A 126 5.11 7.34 15.06
C ASN A 126 4.08 6.80 14.05
N LYS A 127 3.15 5.95 14.52
CA LYS A 127 2.12 5.29 13.67
C LYS A 127 1.28 6.24 12.83
N LYS A 128 0.98 7.45 13.32
CA LYS A 128 0.19 8.44 12.57
C LYS A 128 0.98 9.01 11.42
N ASN A 129 2.24 9.35 11.65
CA ASN A 129 3.08 9.99 10.65
C ASN A 129 3.48 9.00 9.56
N GLN A 130 3.70 7.72 9.92
CA GLN A 130 3.91 6.66 8.93
C GLN A 130 2.68 6.42 8.05
N LEU A 131 1.48 6.41 8.64
CA LEU A 131 0.24 6.27 7.88
C LEU A 131 -0.05 7.48 6.98
N ASP A 132 0.12 8.69 7.50
CA ASP A 132 -0.04 9.93 6.72
C ASP A 132 0.92 9.97 5.52
N PHE A 133 2.19 9.62 5.74
CA PHE A 133 3.18 9.49 4.68
C PHE A 133 2.74 8.46 3.63
N ALA A 134 2.35 7.26 4.06
CA ALA A 134 1.96 6.19 3.15
C ALA A 134 0.67 6.51 2.37
N ALA A 135 -0.28 7.21 3.01
CA ALA A 135 -1.53 7.65 2.38
C ALA A 135 -1.26 8.70 1.28
N LYS A 136 -0.40 9.68 1.55
CA LYS A 136 0.05 10.65 0.53
C LYS A 136 0.73 9.97 -0.65
N VAL A 137 1.61 8.98 -0.40
CA VAL A 137 2.23 8.20 -1.49
C VAL A 137 1.16 7.41 -2.26
N TYR A 138 0.21 6.78 -1.57
CA TYR A 138 -0.88 6.04 -2.20
C TYR A 138 -1.74 6.92 -3.12
N GLU A 139 -2.11 8.12 -2.68
CA GLU A 139 -2.85 9.09 -3.49
C GLU A 139 -2.09 9.43 -4.77
N GLN A 140 -0.79 9.69 -4.65
CA GLN A 140 0.07 9.98 -5.79
C GLN A 140 0.19 8.77 -6.75
N ILE A 141 0.17 7.54 -6.23
CA ILE A 141 0.10 6.32 -7.06
C ILE A 141 -1.23 6.27 -7.82
N GLN A 142 -2.35 6.63 -7.19
CA GLN A 142 -3.67 6.61 -7.85
C GLN A 142 -3.76 7.57 -9.04
N ILE A 143 -3.05 8.69 -9.00
CA ILE A 143 -3.05 9.68 -10.08
C ILE A 143 -1.90 9.49 -11.08
N GLY A 144 -1.12 8.41 -10.96
CA GLY A 144 -0.07 8.05 -11.92
C GLY A 144 1.23 8.84 -11.79
N SER A 145 1.50 9.45 -10.63
CA SER A 145 2.74 10.20 -10.40
C SER A 145 3.97 9.29 -10.45
N GLN A 146 5.09 9.87 -10.87
CA GLN A 146 6.43 9.29 -10.72
C GLN A 146 7.03 9.70 -9.39
N PHE A 147 7.86 8.84 -8.81
CA PHE A 147 8.43 9.06 -7.48
C PHE A 147 9.94 9.04 -7.51
N TYR A 148 10.52 9.92 -6.72
CA TYR A 148 11.95 10.04 -6.54
C TYR A 148 12.25 10.16 -5.06
N LEU A 149 13.26 9.43 -4.61
CA LEU A 149 13.87 9.66 -3.32
C LEU A 149 14.86 10.82 -3.43
N ARG A 150 14.78 11.79 -2.51
CA ARG A 150 15.80 12.84 -2.38
C ARG A 150 16.89 12.34 -1.42
N GLN A 151 18.09 12.10 -1.96
CA GLN A 151 19.28 11.75 -1.17
C GLN A 151 20.48 12.53 -1.70
N ASN A 152 21.28 13.14 -0.82
CA ASN A 152 22.51 13.86 -1.19
C ASN A 152 22.33 14.86 -2.35
N ASN A 153 21.20 15.58 -2.36
CA ASN A 153 20.81 16.53 -3.41
C ASN A 153 20.59 15.90 -4.81
N GLN A 154 20.46 14.57 -4.89
CA GLN A 154 20.14 13.81 -6.09
C GLN A 154 18.70 13.28 -6.01
N LYS A 155 18.08 13.10 -7.18
CA LYS A 155 16.81 12.40 -7.36
C LYS A 155 17.09 10.97 -7.78
N ILE A 156 16.73 10.01 -6.93
CA ILE A 156 16.88 8.58 -7.22
C ILE A 156 15.50 8.00 -7.48
N GLN A 157 15.32 7.23 -8.55
CA GLN A 157 14.03 6.60 -8.87
C GLN A 157 13.54 5.71 -7.72
N LEU A 158 12.25 5.80 -7.40
CA LEU A 158 11.59 5.01 -6.35
C LEU A 158 10.22 4.56 -6.86
N LEU A 159 9.78 3.35 -6.49
CA LEU A 159 8.50 2.78 -6.96
C LEU A 159 8.33 2.89 -8.49
N ASP A 160 9.42 2.77 -9.26
CA ASP A 160 9.46 2.90 -10.71
C ASP A 160 9.00 1.60 -11.40
N ASP A 161 9.27 0.46 -10.77
CA ASP A 161 8.83 -0.84 -11.23
C ASP A 161 7.37 -1.15 -10.85
N SER A 162 6.68 -1.87 -11.73
CA SER A 162 5.26 -2.21 -11.57
C SER A 162 5.00 -3.10 -10.36
N LYS A 163 5.98 -3.92 -9.94
CA LYS A 163 5.82 -4.85 -8.83
C LYS A 163 5.86 -4.12 -7.49
N SER A 164 6.83 -3.26 -7.25
CA SER A 164 6.91 -2.43 -6.03
C SER A 164 5.72 -1.49 -5.92
N ARG A 165 5.36 -0.82 -7.03
CA ARG A 165 4.22 0.10 -7.07
C ARG A 165 2.90 -0.61 -6.76
N GLU A 166 2.66 -1.78 -7.38
CA GLU A 166 1.44 -2.56 -7.11
C GLU A 166 1.43 -3.14 -5.69
N ALA A 167 2.58 -3.57 -5.17
CA ALA A 167 2.68 -4.09 -3.80
C ALA A 167 2.32 -3.01 -2.77
N PHE A 168 2.84 -1.80 -2.95
CA PHE A 168 2.48 -0.65 -2.11
C PHE A 168 0.98 -0.34 -2.21
N ARG A 169 0.45 -0.25 -3.43
CA ARG A 169 -0.96 0.06 -3.70
C ARG A 169 -1.91 -0.96 -3.06
N VAL A 170 -1.65 -2.25 -3.26
CA VAL A 170 -2.48 -3.35 -2.72
C VAL A 170 -2.45 -3.35 -1.20
N THR A 171 -1.28 -3.14 -0.61
CA THR A 171 -1.14 -3.14 0.86
C THR A 171 -1.90 -1.98 1.48
N MET A 172 -1.81 -0.77 0.92
CA MET A 172 -2.60 0.37 1.38
C MET A 172 -4.10 0.18 1.18
N PHE A 173 -4.51 -0.37 0.03
CA PHE A 173 -5.92 -0.68 -0.22
C PHE A 173 -6.47 -1.67 0.81
N ASP A 174 -5.71 -2.72 1.12
CA ASP A 174 -6.11 -3.71 2.12
C ASP A 174 -6.14 -3.13 3.53
N TYR A 175 -5.19 -2.26 3.87
CA TYR A 175 -5.19 -1.51 5.12
C TYR A 175 -6.44 -0.65 5.28
N PHE A 176 -6.81 0.12 4.26
CA PHE A 176 -8.02 0.96 4.30
C PHE A 176 -9.32 0.15 4.35
N ARG A 177 -9.31 -1.11 3.91
CA ARG A 177 -10.45 -2.02 4.07
C ARG A 177 -10.48 -2.73 5.41
N LEU A 178 -9.32 -2.96 6.02
CA LEU A 178 -9.19 -3.55 7.35
C LEU A 178 -9.55 -2.53 8.43
N THR A 179 -9.21 -1.26 8.21
CA THR A 179 -9.58 -0.15 9.09
C THR A 179 -10.88 0.48 8.62
N LEU A 180 -11.62 1.11 9.52
CA LEU A 180 -12.91 1.77 9.24
C LEU A 180 -12.75 3.09 8.44
N ALA A 181 -11.97 3.07 7.37
CA ALA A 181 -11.73 4.21 6.48
C ALA A 181 -12.45 4.06 5.12
N TYR A 182 -13.54 3.28 5.05
CA TYR A 182 -14.16 2.84 3.79
C TYR A 182 -15.64 3.19 3.61
#